data_AF-A0A9X5N4N2-F1
#
_entry.id   AF-A0A9X5N4N2-F1
#
_cell.length_a   1.000
_cell.length_b   1.000
_cell.length_c   1.000
_cell.angle_alpha   90.00
_cell.angle_beta   90.00
_cell.angle_gamma   90.00
#
_symmetry.space_group_name_H-M   'P 1'
#
loop_
_entity.id
_entity.type
_entity.pdbx_description
1 polymer ?
#
loop_
_entity_poly.entity_id
_entity_poly.type
_entity_poly.pdbx_seq_one_letter_code
_entity_poly.pdbx_strand_id
1 'polypeptide(L)'
;MESGGVKGTGDSGIPPRYGERKITGEEYEALRKKTPTAKIRKQVNKGHNKKIETEDQALPGKTFIGSLEADHIVSMDRIASMDGFGNLTEKQQLEVLNNPENFTGLSKSANTSKQSKSYEEWTHYKKGTPDEIEVSLDFRSKKITREKQLERILQKQIDDFKKE
;
A
#
# COMPACT_ATOMS: atom_id res chain seq x y z
N MET A 1 14.44 7.63 -45.81
CA MET A 1 15.10 7.25 -44.55
C MET A 1 14.13 7.57 -43.43
N GLU A 2 13.42 6.54 -42.96
CA GLU A 2 12.51 6.61 -41.82
C GLU A 2 13.31 6.96 -40.56
N SER A 3 12.90 8.00 -39.84
CA SER A 3 13.28 8.19 -38.44
C SER A 3 12.12 7.71 -37.59
N GLY A 4 12.29 6.49 -37.07
CA GLY A 4 11.33 5.81 -36.22
C GLY A 4 11.04 6.62 -34.96
N GLY A 5 9.78 7.06 -34.84
CA GLY A 5 9.22 7.46 -33.56
C GLY A 5 9.28 6.28 -32.61
N VAL A 6 10.02 6.42 -31.51
CA VAL A 6 10.04 5.46 -30.42
C VAL A 6 8.63 5.40 -29.84
N LYS A 7 7.92 4.31 -30.16
CA LYS A 7 6.65 3.94 -29.53
C LYS A 7 6.84 3.90 -28.02
N GLY A 8 6.16 4.79 -27.30
CA GLY A 8 5.95 4.64 -25.87
C GLY A 8 5.29 3.29 -25.60
N THR A 9 5.99 2.43 -24.87
CA THR A 9 5.42 1.19 -24.33
C THR A 9 4.38 1.58 -23.29
N GLY A 10 3.12 1.33 -23.61
CA GLY A 10 1.94 1.92 -22.99
C GLY A 10 1.78 1.66 -21.48
N ASP A 11 1.54 2.75 -20.76
CA ASP A 11 0.80 2.79 -19.50
C ASP A 11 -0.70 2.56 -19.80
N SER A 12 -1.05 1.43 -20.41
CA SER A 12 -2.40 1.11 -20.89
C SER A 12 -3.22 0.38 -19.82
N GLY A 13 -3.20 0.89 -18.60
CA GLY A 13 -4.09 0.47 -17.52
C GLY A 13 -5.20 1.48 -17.31
N ILE A 14 -6.41 1.00 -17.01
CA ILE A 14 -7.54 1.84 -16.59
C ILE A 14 -7.06 2.68 -15.38
N PRO A 15 -7.14 4.03 -15.43
CA PRO A 15 -6.74 4.84 -14.30
C PRO A 15 -7.61 4.52 -13.08
N PRO A 16 -7.06 4.54 -11.86
CA PRO A 16 -7.87 4.37 -10.66
C PRO A 16 -8.92 5.48 -10.59
N ARG A 17 -10.14 5.11 -10.21
CA ARG A 17 -11.26 6.04 -10.08
C ARG A 17 -11.62 6.13 -8.62
N TYR A 18 -11.61 7.35 -8.08
CA TYR A 18 -11.97 7.59 -6.70
C TYR A 18 -13.31 8.32 -6.62
N GLY A 19 -14.12 7.95 -5.65
CA GLY A 19 -15.35 8.63 -5.28
C GLY A 19 -15.52 8.64 -3.77
N GLU A 20 -16.70 9.02 -3.31
CA GLU A 20 -17.04 8.88 -1.90
C GLU A 20 -17.02 7.40 -1.49
N ARG A 21 -16.58 7.14 -0.27
CA ARG A 21 -16.61 5.79 0.31
C ARG A 21 -18.07 5.31 0.39
N LYS A 22 -18.37 4.20 -0.29
CA LYS A 22 -19.71 3.60 -0.35
C LYS A 22 -19.93 2.46 0.65
N ILE A 23 -19.09 2.35 1.67
CA ILE A 23 -19.26 1.43 2.80
C ILE A 23 -19.41 2.22 4.09
N THR A 24 -20.18 1.70 5.03
CA THR A 24 -20.38 2.27 6.36
C THR A 24 -19.10 2.18 7.21
N GLY A 25 -19.04 2.95 8.30
CA GLY A 25 -17.96 2.84 9.28
C GLY A 25 -17.88 1.45 9.93
N GLU A 26 -19.02 0.82 10.18
CA GLU A 26 -19.08 -0.53 10.76
C GLU A 26 -18.53 -1.60 9.81
N GLU A 27 -18.90 -1.54 8.53
CA GLU A 27 -18.35 -2.41 7.49
C GLU A 27 -16.85 -2.20 7.33
N TYR A 28 -16.39 -0.95 7.31
CA TYR A 28 -14.97 -0.63 7.25
C TYR A 28 -14.20 -1.24 8.43
N GLU A 29 -14.70 -1.09 9.66
CA GLU A 29 -14.05 -1.66 10.85
C GLU A 29 -14.10 -3.19 10.86
N ALA A 30 -15.17 -3.81 10.35
CA ALA A 30 -15.26 -5.25 10.20
C ALA A 30 -14.22 -5.79 9.20
N LEU A 31 -14.06 -5.13 8.05
CA LEU A 31 -13.02 -5.44 7.07
C LEU A 31 -11.61 -5.23 7.65
N ARG A 32 -11.39 -4.13 8.39
CA ARG A 32 -10.11 -3.76 9.00
C ARG A 32 -9.62 -4.83 9.97
N LYS A 33 -10.52 -5.43 10.75
CA LYS A 33 -10.19 -6.55 11.66
C LYS A 33 -9.72 -7.81 10.92
N LYS A 34 -10.04 -7.95 9.63
CA LYS A 34 -9.73 -9.11 8.79
C LYS A 34 -8.54 -8.87 7.84
N THR A 35 -7.94 -7.68 7.84
CA THR A 35 -6.75 -7.34 7.06
C THR A 35 -5.65 -6.76 7.94
N PRO A 36 -4.36 -7.09 7.72
CA PRO A 36 -3.85 -8.09 6.79
C PRO A 36 -4.15 -9.53 7.25
N THR A 37 -4.19 -10.50 6.33
CA THR A 37 -4.27 -11.93 6.72
C THR A 37 -2.98 -12.44 7.34
N ALA A 38 -3.06 -13.55 8.08
CA ALA A 38 -1.88 -14.24 8.62
C ALA A 38 -0.88 -14.67 7.52
N LYS A 39 -1.38 -15.02 6.32
CA LYS A 39 -0.55 -15.38 5.16
C LYS A 39 0.30 -14.19 4.70
N ILE A 40 -0.30 -13.01 4.59
CA ILE A 40 0.41 -11.77 4.24
C ILE A 40 1.45 -11.41 5.30
N ARG A 41 1.09 -11.47 6.59
CA ARG A 41 2.05 -11.21 7.68
C ARG A 41 3.28 -12.12 7.61
N LYS A 42 3.09 -13.40 7.26
CA LYS A 42 4.19 -14.34 7.01
C LYS A 42 4.99 -13.97 5.77
N GLN A 43 4.31 -13.60 4.68
CA GLN A 43 4.95 -13.21 3.42
C GLN A 43 5.90 -12.02 3.58
N VAL A 44 5.46 -10.93 4.22
CA VAL A 44 6.31 -9.73 4.39
C VAL A 44 7.50 -9.97 5.31
N ASN A 45 7.44 -10.99 6.16
CA ASN A 45 8.53 -11.40 7.05
C ASN A 45 9.39 -12.53 6.47
N LYS A 46 9.12 -13.00 5.25
CA LYS A 46 9.88 -14.10 4.65
C LYS A 46 11.34 -13.66 4.43
N GLY A 47 12.28 -14.40 5.01
CA GLY A 47 13.72 -14.08 4.95
C GLY A 47 14.18 -13.00 5.94
N HIS A 48 13.27 -12.36 6.68
CA HIS A 48 13.61 -11.38 7.71
C HIS A 48 14.03 -12.08 9.02
N ASN A 49 15.20 -11.72 9.56
CA ASN A 49 15.66 -12.24 10.83
C ASN A 49 15.21 -11.33 11.99
N LYS A 50 14.24 -11.80 12.76
CA LYS A 50 13.58 -11.02 13.83
C LYS A 50 14.43 -10.84 15.08
N LYS A 51 15.57 -11.54 15.18
CA LYS A 51 16.43 -11.54 16.37
C LYS A 51 17.65 -10.63 16.24
N ILE A 52 17.88 -10.07 15.06
CA ILE A 52 19.00 -9.15 14.81
C ILE A 52 18.49 -7.73 14.67
N GLU A 53 19.35 -6.79 15.04
CA GLU A 53 19.13 -5.39 14.73
C GLU A 53 19.17 -5.20 13.22
N THR A 54 18.15 -4.54 12.69
CA THR A 54 17.97 -4.28 11.26
C THR A 54 17.78 -2.79 11.05
N GLU A 55 18.45 -2.23 10.05
CA GLU A 55 18.26 -0.84 9.65
C GLU A 55 16.84 -0.62 9.08
N ASP A 56 16.22 0.50 9.44
CA ASP A 56 14.92 0.89 8.91
C ASP A 56 15.10 1.54 7.52
N GLN A 57 14.61 0.87 6.49
CA GLN A 57 14.73 1.33 5.11
C GLN A 57 13.99 2.64 4.84
N ALA A 58 12.92 2.92 5.58
CA ALA A 58 12.12 4.13 5.42
C ALA A 58 12.63 5.27 6.29
N LEU A 59 13.22 4.97 7.46
CA LEU A 59 13.67 5.94 8.46
C LEU A 59 15.20 5.88 8.63
N PRO A 60 15.97 6.63 7.83
CA PRO A 60 17.43 6.66 7.92
C PRO A 60 17.95 6.88 9.35
N GLY A 61 18.98 6.13 9.72
CA GLY A 61 19.60 6.21 11.05
C GLY A 61 18.80 5.56 12.18
N LYS A 62 17.62 4.97 11.90
CA LYS A 62 16.91 4.11 12.85
C LYS A 62 17.18 2.64 12.59
N THR A 63 17.17 1.87 13.66
CA THR A 63 17.19 0.41 13.66
C THR A 63 15.99 -0.13 14.43
N PHE A 64 15.70 -1.41 14.21
CA PHE A 64 14.70 -2.14 14.98
C PHE A 64 15.07 -3.62 15.13
N ILE A 65 14.56 -4.25 16.19
CA ILE A 65 14.58 -5.70 16.40
C ILE A 65 13.13 -6.17 16.44
N GLY A 66 12.83 -7.28 15.77
CA GLY A 66 11.49 -7.89 15.78
C GLY A 66 10.92 -8.11 14.37
N SER A 67 9.59 -8.28 14.31
CA SER A 67 8.89 -8.53 13.05
C SER A 67 8.62 -7.23 12.29
N LEU A 68 8.56 -7.33 10.96
CA LEU A 68 7.96 -6.31 10.11
C LEU A 68 6.43 -6.33 10.26
N GLU A 69 5.82 -5.16 10.27
CA GLU A 69 4.38 -4.94 10.10
C GLU A 69 4.04 -5.02 8.61
N ALA A 70 2.89 -5.60 8.26
CA ALA A 70 2.39 -5.62 6.89
C ALA A 70 1.61 -4.32 6.62
N ASP A 71 2.24 -3.38 5.92
CA ASP A 71 1.61 -2.14 5.46
C ASP A 71 0.88 -2.36 4.13
N HIS A 72 -0.29 -1.75 3.98
CA HIS A 72 -0.93 -1.66 2.66
C HIS A 72 -0.25 -0.55 1.87
N ILE A 73 0.35 -0.91 0.73
CA ILE A 73 1.04 0.06 -0.14
C ILE A 73 0.04 1.12 -0.60
N VAL A 74 -1.07 0.70 -1.23
CA VAL A 74 -2.27 1.52 -1.39
C VAL A 74 -3.15 1.30 -0.16
N SER A 75 -3.35 2.34 0.64
CA SER A 75 -4.04 2.23 1.92
C SER A 75 -5.48 1.73 1.80
N MET A 76 -5.96 1.03 2.82
CA MET A 76 -7.36 0.59 2.89
C MET A 76 -8.35 1.76 2.76
N ASP A 77 -8.00 2.95 3.26
CA ASP A 77 -8.82 4.16 3.09
C ASP A 77 -8.97 4.58 1.63
N ARG A 78 -7.88 4.51 0.85
CA ARG A 78 -7.90 4.79 -0.59
C ARG A 78 -8.70 3.72 -1.34
N ILE A 79 -8.47 2.44 -1.03
CA ILE A 79 -9.19 1.32 -1.67
C ILE A 79 -10.71 1.40 -1.41
N ALA A 80 -11.12 1.70 -0.18
CA ALA A 80 -12.53 1.84 0.19
C ALA A 80 -13.24 2.98 -0.57
N SER A 81 -12.45 3.91 -1.14
CA SER A 81 -12.93 5.04 -1.94
C SER A 81 -12.81 4.77 -3.45
N MET A 82 -12.31 3.60 -3.87
CA MET A 82 -12.26 3.23 -5.28
C MET A 82 -13.66 2.92 -5.81
N ASP A 83 -13.95 3.42 -7.01
CA ASP A 83 -15.23 3.20 -7.66
C ASP A 83 -15.50 1.70 -7.83
N GLY A 84 -16.68 1.27 -7.38
CA GLY A 84 -17.11 -0.12 -7.40
C GLY A 84 -16.79 -0.94 -6.14
N PHE A 85 -15.84 -0.52 -5.29
CA PHE A 85 -15.44 -1.32 -4.11
C PHE A 85 -16.61 -1.58 -3.14
N GLY A 86 -17.41 -0.55 -2.86
CA GLY A 86 -18.57 -0.67 -1.97
C GLY A 86 -19.71 -1.53 -2.52
N ASN A 87 -19.69 -1.84 -3.82
CA ASN A 87 -20.71 -2.69 -4.45
C ASN A 87 -20.31 -4.18 -4.42
N LEU A 88 -19.08 -4.49 -3.99
CA LEU A 88 -18.57 -5.85 -3.90
C LEU A 88 -19.16 -6.57 -2.66
N THR A 89 -19.27 -7.89 -2.75
CA THR A 89 -19.53 -8.71 -1.56
C THR A 89 -18.39 -8.61 -0.55
N GLU A 90 -18.65 -8.85 0.74
CA GLU A 90 -17.60 -8.82 1.77
C GLU A 90 -16.40 -9.73 1.41
N LYS A 91 -16.68 -10.90 0.82
CA LYS A 91 -15.63 -11.83 0.36
C LYS A 91 -14.75 -11.18 -0.70
N GLN A 92 -15.34 -10.58 -1.73
CA GLN A 92 -14.60 -9.88 -2.81
C GLN A 92 -13.84 -8.66 -2.27
N GLN A 93 -14.44 -7.89 -1.34
CA GLN A 93 -13.76 -6.77 -0.68
C GLN A 93 -12.50 -7.25 0.06
N LEU A 94 -12.59 -8.36 0.79
CA LEU A 94 -11.44 -8.95 1.47
C LEU A 94 -10.39 -9.49 0.49
N GLU A 95 -10.78 -9.99 -0.69
CA GLU A 95 -9.85 -10.41 -1.75
C GLU A 95 -9.09 -9.22 -2.38
N VAL A 96 -9.74 -8.06 -2.55
CA VAL A 96 -9.09 -6.83 -2.99
C VAL A 96 -8.16 -6.29 -1.89
N LEU A 97 -8.66 -6.18 -0.65
CA LEU A 97 -7.88 -5.66 0.47
C LEU A 97 -6.68 -6.55 0.81
N ASN A 98 -6.82 -7.86 0.70
CA ASN A 98 -5.75 -8.83 0.94
C ASN A 98 -5.04 -9.27 -0.35
N ASN A 99 -5.05 -8.44 -1.40
CA ASN A 99 -4.23 -8.69 -2.57
C ASN A 99 -2.74 -8.76 -2.15
N PRO A 100 -2.06 -9.91 -2.28
CA PRO A 100 -0.70 -10.09 -1.75
C PRO A 100 0.34 -9.14 -2.34
N GLU A 101 0.07 -8.56 -3.51
CA GLU A 101 0.92 -7.57 -4.16
C GLU A 101 0.87 -6.19 -3.52
N ASN A 102 -0.22 -5.89 -2.78
CA ASN A 102 -0.45 -4.60 -2.14
C ASN A 102 0.20 -4.47 -0.76
N PHE A 103 1.14 -5.36 -0.40
CA PHE A 103 1.76 -5.34 0.92
C PHE A 103 3.27 -5.18 0.85
N THR A 104 3.79 -4.41 1.80
CA THR A 104 5.23 -4.34 2.08
C THR A 104 5.46 -4.49 3.58
N GLY A 105 6.60 -5.06 3.95
CA GLY A 105 7.05 -5.02 5.33
C GLY A 105 7.58 -3.62 5.67
N LEU A 106 7.12 -3.05 6.79
CA LEU A 106 7.68 -1.84 7.41
C LEU A 106 8.03 -2.14 8.86
N SER A 107 8.98 -1.38 9.44
CA SER A 107 9.15 -1.38 10.89
C SER A 107 7.86 -0.86 11.56
N LYS A 108 7.67 -1.17 12.85
CA LYS A 108 6.53 -0.64 13.61
C LYS A 108 6.49 0.89 13.62
N SER A 109 7.66 1.53 13.74
CA SER A 109 7.80 2.99 13.77
C SER A 109 7.42 3.61 12.42
N ALA A 110 7.93 3.04 11.33
CA ALA A 110 7.62 3.46 9.96
C ALA A 110 6.11 3.30 9.67
N ASN A 111 5.55 2.11 9.94
CA ASN A 111 4.14 1.81 9.71
C ASN A 111 3.20 2.76 10.48
N THR A 112 3.51 3.00 11.76
CA THR A 112 2.72 3.92 12.61
C THR A 112 2.79 5.36 12.12
N SER A 113 3.92 5.78 11.56
CA SER A 113 4.13 7.14 11.05
C SER A 113 3.42 7.38 9.73
N LYS A 114 3.47 6.40 8.82
CA LYS A 114 2.80 6.46 7.51
C LYS A 114 1.29 6.56 7.67
N GLN A 115 0.68 5.68 8.46
CA GLN A 115 -0.78 5.57 8.60
C GLN A 115 -1.44 5.36 7.21
N SER A 116 -2.53 6.07 6.92
CA SER A 116 -3.23 6.00 5.64
C SER A 116 -2.68 6.92 4.55
N LYS A 117 -1.65 7.73 4.86
CA LYS A 117 -0.99 8.62 3.90
C LYS A 117 -0.42 7.82 2.73
N SER A 118 -0.49 8.40 1.54
CA SER A 118 0.27 7.91 0.38
C SER A 118 1.77 8.09 0.59
N TYR A 119 2.59 7.41 -0.21
CA TYR A 119 4.04 7.63 -0.16
C TYR A 119 4.43 9.01 -0.70
N GLU A 120 3.59 9.67 -1.49
CA GLU A 120 3.78 11.08 -1.88
C GLU A 120 3.54 12.02 -0.69
N GLU A 121 2.56 11.74 0.17
CA GLU A 121 2.24 12.58 1.33
C GLU A 121 3.17 12.32 2.54
N TRP A 122 3.60 11.06 2.71
CA TRP A 122 4.44 10.65 3.84
C TRP A 122 5.91 11.04 3.61
N THR A 123 6.22 12.29 3.95
CA THR A 123 7.54 12.90 3.77
C THR A 123 8.45 12.78 5.00
N HIS A 124 7.88 12.75 6.21
CA HIS A 124 8.62 12.81 7.46
C HIS A 124 8.03 11.90 8.53
N TYR A 125 8.91 11.37 9.38
CA TYR A 125 8.58 10.78 10.68
C TYR A 125 8.62 11.86 11.77
N LYS A 126 7.61 11.88 12.64
CA LYS A 126 7.46 12.88 13.72
C LYS A 126 7.73 14.33 13.26
N LYS A 127 7.10 14.71 12.14
CA LYS A 127 7.21 16.06 11.55
C LYS A 127 6.92 17.15 12.59
N GLY A 128 7.76 18.18 12.64
CA GLY A 128 7.67 19.32 13.54
C GLY A 128 8.21 19.06 14.96
N THR A 129 8.89 17.93 15.18
CA THR A 129 9.49 17.59 16.48
C THR A 129 11.02 17.55 16.37
N PRO A 130 11.77 17.63 17.50
CA PRO A 130 13.22 17.46 17.47
C PRO A 130 13.70 16.09 16.96
N ASP A 131 12.84 15.07 16.98
CA ASP A 131 13.13 13.72 16.48
C ASP A 131 12.71 13.52 15.01
N GLU A 132 12.50 14.62 14.27
CA GLU A 132 12.09 14.56 12.87
C GLU A 132 13.12 13.83 12.01
N ILE A 133 12.63 12.92 11.18
CA ILE A 133 13.46 12.21 10.19
C ILE A 133 12.75 12.31 8.85
N GLU A 134 13.45 12.82 7.84
CA GLU A 134 12.97 12.75 6.45
C GLU A 134 12.94 11.28 5.99
N VAL A 135 11.84 10.87 5.39
CA VAL A 135 11.70 9.50 4.85
C VAL A 135 12.70 9.33 3.71
N SER A 136 13.42 8.20 3.72
CA SER A 136 14.44 7.88 2.70
C SER A 136 13.93 8.12 1.27
N LEU A 137 14.63 8.98 0.51
CA LEU A 137 14.23 9.39 -0.84
C LEU A 137 14.21 8.22 -1.82
N ASP A 138 15.21 7.32 -1.76
CA ASP A 138 15.29 6.13 -2.63
C ASP A 138 14.12 5.18 -2.34
N PHE A 139 13.88 4.89 -1.06
CA PHE A 139 12.77 4.06 -0.62
C PHE A 139 11.44 4.67 -1.08
N ARG A 140 11.22 5.96 -0.79
CA ARG A 140 9.97 6.67 -1.09
C ARG A 140 9.70 6.73 -2.60
N SER A 141 10.71 7.03 -3.41
CA SER A 141 10.57 7.10 -4.88
C SER A 141 10.15 5.75 -5.50
N LYS A 142 10.74 4.65 -5.02
CA LYS A 142 10.37 3.29 -5.43
C LYS A 142 8.93 2.97 -5.01
N LYS A 143 8.53 3.37 -3.80
CA LYS A 143 7.18 3.11 -3.28
C LYS A 143 6.11 3.94 -3.97
N ILE A 144 6.36 5.21 -4.31
CA ILE A 144 5.43 6.04 -5.10
C ILE A 144 5.13 5.38 -6.45
N THR A 145 6.18 4.91 -7.14
CA THR A 145 6.02 4.23 -8.43
C THR A 145 5.19 2.95 -8.28
N ARG A 146 5.47 2.16 -7.24
CA ARG A 146 4.73 0.92 -6.98
C ARG A 146 3.29 1.17 -6.54
N GLU A 147 3.05 2.19 -5.72
CA GLU A 147 1.71 2.61 -5.28
C GLU A 147 0.84 2.94 -6.50
N LYS A 148 1.31 3.79 -7.41
CA LYS A 148 0.59 4.13 -8.67
C LYS A 148 0.27 2.93 -9.54
N GLN A 149 1.17 1.95 -9.63
CA GLN A 149 0.91 0.70 -10.35
C GLN A 149 -0.18 -0.13 -9.67
N LEU A 150 -0.10 -0.25 -8.34
CA LEU A 150 -1.05 -1.04 -7.56
C LEU A 150 -2.45 -0.43 -7.58
N GLU A 151 -2.58 0.89 -7.60
CA GLU A 151 -3.88 1.53 -7.73
C GLU A 151 -4.62 1.06 -8.98
N ARG A 152 -3.91 0.91 -10.11
CA ARG A 152 -4.49 0.39 -11.36
C ARG A 152 -4.82 -1.09 -11.27
N ILE A 153 -3.93 -1.89 -10.67
CA ILE A 153 -4.15 -3.34 -10.48
C ILE A 153 -5.40 -3.58 -9.62
N LEU A 154 -5.53 -2.84 -8.51
CA LEU A 154 -6.66 -2.96 -7.59
C LEU A 154 -7.96 -2.47 -8.22
N GLN A 155 -7.94 -1.34 -8.95
CA GLN A 155 -9.12 -0.88 -9.69
C GLN A 155 -9.56 -1.92 -10.73
N LYS A 156 -8.61 -2.54 -11.45
CA LYS A 156 -8.93 -3.61 -12.40
C LYS A 156 -9.55 -4.81 -11.70
N GLN A 157 -9.00 -5.23 -10.55
CA GLN A 157 -9.55 -6.34 -9.77
C GLN A 157 -11.00 -6.05 -9.34
N ILE A 158 -11.30 -4.83 -8.89
CA ILE A 158 -12.67 -4.39 -8.56
C ILE A 158 -13.58 -4.45 -9.81
N ASP A 159 -13.10 -3.95 -10.95
CA ASP A 159 -13.86 -3.92 -12.20
C ASP A 159 -14.15 -5.32 -12.76
N ASP A 160 -13.24 -6.27 -12.57
CA ASP A 160 -13.41 -7.66 -13.00
C ASP A 160 -14.50 -8.35 -12.17
N PHE A 161 -14.54 -8.16 -10.84
CA PHE A 161 -15.61 -8.71 -9.98
C PHE A 161 -17.00 -8.17 -10.30
N LYS A 162 -17.11 -7.01 -10.94
CA LYS A 162 -18.41 -6.44 -11.36
C LYS A 162 -18.95 -7.04 -12.66
N LYS A 163 -18.12 -7.75 -13.43
CA LYS A 163 -18.52 -8.37 -14.71
C LYS A 163 -19.00 -9.81 -14.53
N GLU A 164 -18.70 -10.42 -13.39
CA GLU A 164 -19.19 -11.73 -12.96
C GLU A 164 -20.60 -11.63 -12.38
#